data_AF-A0AA40BMN7-F1
#
_entry.id   AF-A0AA40BMN7-F1
#
_cell.length_a   1.000
_cell.length_b   1.000
_cell.length_c   1.000
_cell.angle_alpha   90.00
_cell.angle_beta   90.00
_cell.angle_gamma   90.00
#
_symmetry.space_group_name_H-M   'P 1'
#
loop_
_entity.id
_entity.type
_entity.pdbx_description
1 polymer ?
#
loop_
_entity_poly.entity_id
_entity_poly.type
_entity_poly.pdbx_seq_one_letter_code
_entity_poly.pdbx_strand_id
1 'polypeptide(L)'
;SFHLFPLLPFELRVHIWRLTATPRTVEVRLRYNSVALDHQDGENTLYLPQPYPALITGLTPIPAPLHTCSEARNALILGRQAIYQKAYADCIRRFIGKHHHYSNNTANSTSRYIWANWSIDTLSMG
;
A
#
# COMPACT_ATOMS: atom_id res chain seq x y z
N SER A 1 -26.88 -3.68 -32.32
CA SER A 1 -25.75 -4.63 -32.32
C SER A 1 -24.95 -4.42 -31.04
N PHE A 2 -24.15 -5.39 -30.62
CA PHE A 2 -23.22 -5.19 -29.50
C PHE A 2 -21.92 -4.57 -30.03
N HIS A 3 -21.60 -3.35 -29.59
CA HIS A 3 -20.37 -2.67 -30.01
C HIS A 3 -19.18 -3.22 -29.22
N LEU A 4 -18.05 -3.42 -29.90
CA LEU A 4 -16.80 -3.79 -29.24
C LEU A 4 -16.37 -2.67 -28.28
N PHE A 5 -15.80 -3.05 -27.14
CA PHE A 5 -15.37 -2.11 -26.10
C PHE A 5 -14.52 -0.93 -26.62
N PRO A 6 -13.51 -1.13 -27.49
CA PRO A 6 -12.70 -0.02 -27.99
C PRO A 6 -13.46 1.00 -28.85
N LEU A 7 -14.62 0.60 -29.40
CA LEU A 7 -15.45 1.45 -30.26
C LEU A 7 -16.47 2.28 -29.47
N LEU A 8 -16.59 2.06 -28.16
CA LEU A 8 -17.44 2.88 -27.30
C LEU A 8 -16.86 4.29 -27.14
N PRO A 9 -17.69 5.33 -26.97
CA PRO A 9 -17.23 6.66 -26.54
C PRO A 9 -16.35 6.59 -25.29
N PHE A 10 -15.40 7.51 -25.18
CA PHE A 10 -14.42 7.53 -24.11
C PHE A 10 -15.06 7.54 -22.72
N GLU A 11 -16.14 8.31 -22.56
CA GLU A 11 -16.89 8.44 -21.32
C GLU A 11 -17.44 7.08 -20.86
N LEU A 12 -17.96 6.29 -21.80
CA LEU A 12 -18.48 4.95 -21.50
C LEU A 12 -17.34 3.99 -21.14
N ARG A 13 -16.21 4.04 -21.85
CA ARG A 13 -15.06 3.19 -21.51
C ARG A 13 -14.51 3.48 -20.12
N VAL A 14 -14.36 4.76 -19.78
CA VAL A 14 -13.96 5.20 -18.42
C VAL A 14 -14.97 4.74 -17.39
N HIS A 15 -16.28 4.90 -17.66
CA HIS A 15 -17.32 4.46 -16.74
C HIS A 15 -17.28 2.94 -16.51
N ILE A 16 -17.12 2.15 -17.58
CA ILE A 16 -16.97 0.70 -17.49
C ILE A 16 -15.72 0.34 -16.68
N TRP A 17 -14.57 0.98 -16.92
CA TRP A 17 -13.36 0.73 -16.13
C TRP A 17 -13.61 0.97 -14.64
N ARG A 18 -14.35 2.02 -14.28
CA ARG A 18 -14.70 2.28 -12.88
C ARG A 18 -15.56 1.18 -12.27
N LEU A 19 -16.49 0.61 -13.04
CA LEU A 19 -17.32 -0.51 -12.60
C LEU A 19 -16.55 -1.83 -12.42
N THR A 20 -15.34 -1.95 -12.99
CA THR A 20 -14.48 -3.13 -12.76
C THR A 20 -13.86 -3.17 -11.36
N ALA A 21 -13.95 -2.08 -10.60
CA ALA A 21 -13.50 -2.06 -9.21
C ALA A 21 -14.45 -2.89 -8.35
N THR A 22 -13.95 -4.01 -7.86
CA THR A 22 -14.71 -4.96 -7.04
C THR A 22 -14.17 -4.98 -5.61
N PRO A 23 -15.05 -5.12 -4.60
CA PRO A 23 -14.63 -5.29 -3.22
C PRO A 23 -13.66 -6.47 -3.06
N ARG A 24 -12.61 -6.28 -2.27
CA ARG A 24 -11.62 -7.32 -1.97
C ARG A 24 -11.06 -7.17 -0.58
N THR A 25 -10.52 -8.26 -0.04
CA THR A 25 -9.74 -8.22 1.19
C THR A 25 -8.28 -7.93 0.87
N VAL A 26 -7.72 -6.93 1.53
CA VAL A 26 -6.31 -6.55 1.46
C VAL A 26 -5.62 -7.04 2.73
N GLU A 27 -4.78 -8.06 2.60
CA GLU A 27 -3.99 -8.58 3.72
C GLU A 27 -2.83 -7.63 4.04
N VAL A 28 -2.83 -7.15 5.26
CA VAL A 28 -1.82 -6.26 5.82
C VAL A 28 -1.17 -6.97 6.99
N ARG A 29 0.01 -7.54 6.75
CA ARG A 29 0.82 -8.06 7.86
C ARG A 29 1.66 -6.95 8.43
N LEU A 30 1.60 -6.77 9.75
CA LEU A 30 2.53 -5.92 10.48
C LEU A 30 3.74 -6.77 10.88
N ARG A 31 4.94 -6.37 10.45
CA ARG A 31 6.18 -6.91 11.05
C ARG A 31 6.76 -5.91 12.04
N TYR A 32 7.09 -6.43 13.22
CA TYR A 32 7.88 -5.74 14.22
C TYR A 32 9.36 -6.00 13.94
N ASN A 33 10.13 -4.94 13.72
CA ASN A 33 11.58 -5.06 13.68
C ASN A 33 12.09 -4.88 15.11
N SER A 34 12.65 -5.94 15.70
CA SER A 34 13.47 -5.80 16.90
C SER A 34 14.77 -5.12 16.49
N VAL A 35 14.95 -3.85 16.88
CA VAL A 35 16.26 -3.21 16.79
C VAL A 35 17.08 -3.77 17.94
N ALA A 36 18.00 -4.69 17.66
CA ALA A 36 19.03 -5.06 18.62
C ALA A 36 19.93 -3.83 18.76
N LEU A 37 19.85 -3.13 19.88
CA LEU A 37 20.90 -2.21 20.27
C LEU A 37 22.10 -3.07 20.64
N ASP A 38 23.20 -2.87 19.94
CA ASP A 38 24.48 -3.52 20.22
C ASP A 38 24.93 -3.08 21.62
N HIS A 39 24.77 -3.95 22.61
CA HIS A 39 25.23 -3.70 23.97
C HIS A 39 26.58 -4.40 24.16
N GLN A 40 27.67 -3.65 23.95
CA GLN A 40 28.92 -3.90 24.66
C GLN A 40 28.74 -3.43 26.11
N ASP A 41 28.06 -4.22 26.93
CA ASP A 41 28.38 -4.46 28.35
C ASP A 41 27.21 -5.14 29.05
N GLY A 42 27.40 -6.43 29.32
CA GLY A 42 27.34 -7.03 30.66
C GLY A 42 26.12 -6.88 31.58
N GLU A 43 25.08 -6.11 31.28
CA GLU A 43 23.95 -5.92 32.19
C GLU A 43 22.60 -6.32 31.56
N ASN A 44 21.94 -7.22 32.28
CA ASN A 44 20.69 -7.90 31.96
C ASN A 44 19.51 -6.91 31.90
N THR A 45 19.45 -6.11 30.83
CA THR A 45 18.39 -5.13 30.62
C THR A 45 17.20 -5.85 29.98
N LEU A 46 16.04 -5.84 30.66
CA LEU A 46 14.79 -6.35 30.11
C LEU A 46 14.40 -5.52 28.87
N TYR A 47 14.68 -6.05 27.69
CA TYR A 47 14.29 -5.44 26.42
C TYR A 47 12.77 -5.38 26.32
N LEU A 48 12.19 -4.19 26.43
CA LEU A 48 10.87 -3.93 25.86
C LEU A 48 11.07 -3.76 24.36
N PRO A 49 10.57 -4.67 23.50
CA PRO A 49 10.64 -4.47 22.07
C PRO A 49 9.84 -3.22 21.74
N GLN A 50 10.50 -2.11 21.38
CA GLN A 50 9.77 -0.96 20.84
C GLN A 50 9.09 -1.41 19.54
N PRO A 51 7.75 -1.51 19.52
CA PRO A 51 7.05 -2.19 18.44
C PRO A 51 6.78 -1.17 17.34
N TYR A 52 7.81 -0.78 16.58
CA TYR A 52 7.57 -0.01 15.37
C TYR A 52 7.02 -0.96 14.30
N PRO A 53 5.80 -0.73 13.78
CA PRO A 53 5.29 -1.50 12.66
C PRO A 53 6.08 -1.08 11.43
N ALA A 54 7.11 -1.85 11.08
CA ALA A 54 8.08 -1.44 10.07
C ALA A 54 7.71 -1.90 8.67
N LEU A 55 6.73 -2.79 8.53
CA LEU A 55 6.52 -3.47 7.28
C LEU A 55 5.04 -3.80 7.06
N ILE A 56 4.36 -3.05 6.19
CA ILE A 56 3.17 -3.56 5.49
C ILE A 56 3.72 -4.38 4.32
N THR A 57 3.61 -5.70 4.38
CA THR A 57 3.72 -6.56 3.19
C THR A 57 2.31 -6.84 2.71
N GLY A 58 1.89 -6.17 1.64
CA GLY A 58 0.69 -6.55 0.92
C GLY A 58 0.96 -7.84 0.15
N LEU A 59 0.52 -8.98 0.70
CA LEU A 59 0.47 -10.23 -0.07
C LEU A 59 -0.60 -10.17 -1.16
N THR A 60 -1.51 -9.20 -1.04
CA THR A 60 -2.60 -9.07 -1.99
C THR A 60 -2.13 -8.45 -3.29
N PRO A 61 -2.41 -9.13 -4.42
CA PRO A 61 -2.01 -8.66 -5.73
C PRO A 61 -2.63 -7.29 -6.01
N ILE A 62 -1.96 -6.50 -6.83
CA ILE A 62 -2.51 -5.25 -7.32
C ILE A 62 -3.82 -5.56 -8.07
N PRO A 63 -4.88 -4.73 -7.94
CA PRO A 63 -6.13 -4.92 -8.66
C PRO A 63 -5.91 -5.18 -10.16
N ALA A 64 -6.48 -6.26 -10.68
CA ALA A 64 -6.30 -6.68 -12.07
C ALA A 64 -6.55 -5.56 -13.10
N PRO A 65 -7.59 -4.69 -12.95
CA PRO A 65 -7.81 -3.57 -13.87
C PRO A 65 -6.66 -2.57 -13.95
N LEU A 66 -5.87 -2.39 -12.88
CA LEU A 66 -4.71 -1.50 -12.89
C LEU A 66 -3.53 -2.06 -13.71
N HIS A 67 -3.56 -3.35 -14.03
CA HIS A 67 -2.58 -4.04 -14.86
C HIS A 67 -2.99 -4.19 -16.33
N THR A 68 -4.27 -4.01 -16.66
CA THR A 68 -4.79 -4.28 -18.00
C THR A 68 -4.19 -3.37 -19.07
N CYS A 69 -4.27 -2.05 -18.91
CA CYS A 69 -3.71 -1.08 -19.83
C CYS A 69 -3.57 0.32 -19.20
N SER A 70 -2.98 1.26 -19.94
CA SER A 70 -2.85 2.66 -19.51
C SER A 70 -4.20 3.35 -19.32
N GLU A 71 -5.17 3.11 -20.21
CA GLU A 71 -6.53 3.68 -20.12
C GLU A 71 -7.22 3.26 -18.82
N ALA A 72 -7.25 1.96 -18.53
CA ALA A 72 -7.84 1.41 -17.31
C ALA A 72 -7.16 1.98 -16.06
N ARG A 73 -5.82 2.00 -16.05
CA ARG A 73 -5.06 2.58 -14.93
C ARG A 73 -5.42 4.04 -14.71
N ASN A 74 -5.40 4.86 -15.75
CA ASN A 74 -5.70 6.29 -15.66
C ASN A 74 -7.16 6.54 -15.22
N ALA A 75 -8.11 5.77 -15.74
CA ALA A 75 -9.52 5.85 -15.35
C ALA A 75 -9.76 5.56 -13.86
N LEU A 76 -8.89 4.74 -13.27
CA LEU A 76 -9.00 4.26 -11.89
C LEU A 76 -8.15 5.04 -10.87
N ILE A 77 -7.08 5.73 -11.29
CA ILE A 77 -6.16 6.42 -10.37
C ILE A 77 -6.11 7.95 -10.56
N LEU A 78 -6.57 8.47 -11.70
CA LEU A 78 -6.51 9.90 -12.02
C LEU A 78 -7.90 10.56 -11.98
N GLY A 79 -7.90 11.87 -11.74
CA GLY A 79 -9.10 12.72 -11.78
C GLY A 79 -9.84 12.82 -10.45
N ARG A 80 -10.98 13.52 -10.49
CA ARG A 80 -11.80 13.82 -9.29
C ARG A 80 -12.44 12.59 -8.62
N GLN A 81 -12.57 11.49 -9.37
CA GLN A 81 -13.20 10.25 -8.93
C GLN A 81 -12.21 9.07 -8.98
N ALA A 82 -10.95 9.31 -8.60
CA ALA A 82 -9.96 8.25 -8.46
C ALA A 82 -10.48 7.19 -7.47
N ILE A 83 -10.44 5.93 -7.90
CA ILE A 83 -10.97 4.78 -7.16
C ILE A 83 -9.88 4.20 -6.25
N TYR A 84 -8.67 4.04 -6.78
CA TYR A 84 -7.55 3.48 -6.03
C TYR A 84 -6.50 4.54 -5.70
N GLN A 85 -5.96 4.45 -4.49
CA GLN A 85 -4.88 5.30 -4.01
C GLN A 85 -3.70 4.44 -3.54
N LYS A 86 -2.49 4.99 -3.64
CA LYS A 86 -1.30 4.36 -3.06
C LYS A 86 -1.29 4.63 -1.56
N ALA A 87 -1.33 3.58 -0.74
CA ALA A 87 -1.12 3.66 0.69
C ALA A 87 0.30 3.16 1.01
N TYR A 88 1.16 4.04 1.51
CA TYR A 88 2.57 3.75 1.79
C TYR A 88 2.75 3.24 3.23
N ALA A 89 3.64 2.27 3.43
CA ALA A 89 3.97 1.79 4.77
C ALA A 89 4.63 2.86 5.67
N ASP A 90 5.32 3.83 5.05
CA ASP A 90 6.11 4.84 5.77
C ASP A 90 5.26 5.92 6.46
N CYS A 91 3.95 6.05 6.18
CA CYS A 91 3.12 7.04 6.86
C CYS A 91 2.90 6.72 8.36
N ILE A 92 3.07 5.46 8.76
CA ILE A 92 3.01 5.04 10.18
C ILE A 92 4.23 5.56 10.96
N ARG A 93 5.39 5.72 10.31
CA ARG A 93 6.63 6.21 10.96
C ARG A 93 6.56 7.66 11.44
N ARG A 94 5.70 8.49 10.83
CA ARG A 94 5.54 9.91 11.20
C ARG A 94 4.55 10.15 12.34
N PHE A 95 3.61 9.23 12.57
CA PHE A 95 2.61 9.35 13.63
C PHE A 95 3.17 9.00 15.02
N ILE A 96 4.19 8.16 15.08
CA ILE A 96 4.82 7.74 16.34
C ILE A 96 6.08 8.58 16.52
N GLY A 97 5.91 9.76 17.08
CA GLY A 97 6.94 10.79 17.15
C GLY A 97 8.27 10.34 17.76
N LYS A 98 9.33 10.97 17.23
CA LYS A 98 10.65 11.26 17.81
C LYS A 98 11.83 10.29 17.56
N HIS A 99 12.80 10.86 16.85
CA HIS A 99 14.24 10.84 17.05
C HIS A 99 14.94 9.49 17.25
N HIS A 100 15.39 8.87 16.15
CA HIS A 100 16.64 8.12 16.18
C HIS A 100 17.50 8.48 14.96
N HIS A 101 18.76 8.81 15.26
CA HIS A 101 19.82 9.09 14.30
C HIS A 101 19.92 7.95 13.28
N TYR A 102 19.74 8.29 12.00
CA TYR A 102 19.83 7.32 10.93
C TYR A 102 21.30 6.96 10.66
N SER A 103 21.65 5.69 10.79
CA SER A 103 22.79 5.13 10.07
C SER A 103 22.44 5.10 8.59
N ASN A 104 23.21 5.82 7.77
CA ASN A 104 22.99 6.11 6.34
C ASN A 104 23.05 4.88 5.41
N ASN A 105 22.41 3.77 5.75
CA ASN A 105 22.41 2.54 4.96
C ASN A 105 21.04 2.16 4.37
N THR A 106 20.17 3.14 4.09
CA THR A 106 18.94 2.89 3.32
C THR A 106 18.86 3.74 2.05
N ALA A 107 19.93 3.72 1.26
CA ALA A 107 19.89 4.28 -0.08
C ALA A 107 18.93 3.54 -1.05
N ASN A 108 18.29 2.43 -0.64
CA ASN A 108 17.42 1.61 -1.51
C ASN A 108 16.08 1.18 -0.88
N SER A 109 15.58 1.85 0.17
CA SER A 109 14.24 1.53 0.68
C SER A 109 13.20 2.15 -0.25
N THR A 110 12.89 1.45 -1.34
CA THR A 110 11.69 1.75 -2.14
C THR A 110 10.49 1.68 -1.20
N SER A 111 9.89 2.83 -0.90
CA SER A 111 8.71 2.89 -0.02
C SER A 111 7.65 1.93 -0.53
N ARG A 112 7.43 0.84 0.20
CA ARG A 112 6.48 -0.20 -0.19
C ARG A 112 5.06 0.35 0.00
N TYR A 113 4.24 0.19 -1.03
CA TYR A 113 2.85 0.66 -1.03
C TYR A 113 1.91 -0.44 -1.49
N ILE A 114 0.65 -0.29 -1.11
CA ILE A 114 -0.47 -1.06 -1.63
C ILE A 114 -1.39 -0.12 -2.41
N TRP A 115 -2.12 -0.65 -3.39
CA TRP A 115 -3.26 0.05 -3.96
C TRP A 115 -4.49 -0.28 -3.13
N ALA A 116 -5.14 0.74 -2.59
CA ALA A 116 -6.31 0.58 -1.75
C ALA A 116 -7.44 1.50 -2.21
N ASN A 117 -8.66 0.99 -2.13
CA ASN A 117 -9.88 1.78 -2.15
C ASN A 117 -10.56 1.67 -0.78
N TRP A 118 -10.47 2.72 0.02
CA TRP A 118 -10.98 2.77 1.40
C TRP A 118 -12.50 2.61 1.54
N SER A 119 -13.25 2.69 0.44
CA SER A 119 -14.72 2.56 0.45
C SER A 119 -15.21 1.15 0.15
N ILE A 120 -14.39 0.30 -0.49
CA ILE A 120 -14.79 -1.07 -0.89
C ILE A 120 -13.80 -2.15 -0.45
N ASP A 121 -12.54 -1.80 -0.18
CA ASP A 121 -11.53 -2.75 0.27
C ASP A 121 -11.67 -2.97 1.79
N THR A 122 -11.64 -4.23 2.21
CA THR A 122 -11.55 -4.60 3.62
C THR A 122 -10.10 -4.89 3.97
N LEU A 123 -9.54 -4.21 4.97
CA LEU A 123 -8.21 -4.56 5.48
C LEU A 123 -8.31 -5.73 6.46
N SER A 124 -7.58 -6.81 6.20
CA SER A 124 -7.40 -7.91 7.14
C SER A 124 -5.97 -7.90 7.67
N MET A 125 -5.81 -7.98 8.99
CA MET A 125 -4.49 -7.95 9.64
C MET A 125 -3.95 -9.34 10.04
N GLY A 126 -4.71 -10.39 9.75
CA GLY A 126 -4.47 -11.73 10.31
C GLY A 126 -5.11 -11.88 11.68
#